data_AF-A0A524QAY2-F1
#
_entry.id   AF-A0A524QAY2-F1
#
_cell.length_a   1.000
_cell.length_b   1.000
_cell.length_c   1.000
_cell.angle_alpha   90.00
_cell.angle_beta   90.00
_cell.angle_gamma   90.00
#
_symmetry.space_group_name_H-M   'P 1'
#
loop_
_entity.id
_entity.type
_entity.pdbx_description
1 polymer ?
#
loop_
_entity_poly.entity_id
_entity_poly.type
_entity_poly.pdbx_seq_one_letter_code
_entity_poly.pdbx_strand_id
1 'polypeptide(L)' 'MSTVDNQGKSDVKIGVYICHCGINIAHTVDVFETIEFAKKLPNVTVTKEYKFMCSDPGQEIIADDVSSG' A
#
# COMPACT_ATOMS: atom_id res chain seq x y z
N MET A 1 4.14 -26.56 -18.89
CA MET A 1 5.46 -25.92 -18.72
C MET A 1 5.42 -24.58 -19.44
N SER A 2 4.90 -23.55 -18.75
CA SER A 2 5.21 -22.16 -19.07
C SER A 2 5.66 -21.58 -17.75
N THR A 3 6.90 -21.15 -17.77
CA THR A 3 7.79 -20.98 -16.64
C THR A 3 7.20 -20.01 -15.62
N VAL A 4 7.18 -20.42 -14.35
CA VAL A 4 7.19 -19.49 -13.23
C VAL A 4 8.52 -18.76 -13.36
N ASP A 5 8.47 -17.64 -14.07
CA ASP A 5 9.63 -16.82 -14.36
C ASP A 5 10.10 -16.18 -13.05
N ASN A 6 11.11 -16.81 -12.47
CA ASN A 6 12.05 -16.21 -11.54
C ASN A 6 12.87 -15.15 -12.31
N GLN A 7 12.21 -14.06 -12.72
CA GLN A 7 12.84 -12.91 -13.35
C GLN A 7 13.28 -11.94 -12.26
N GLY A 8 14.60 -11.75 -12.20
CA GLY A 8 15.28 -10.96 -11.18
C GLY A 8 14.73 -9.53 -11.08
N LYS A 9 14.60 -9.08 -9.83
CA LYS A 9 14.58 -7.68 -9.39
C LYS A 9 14.00 -6.70 -10.43
N SER A 10 12.71 -6.84 -10.71
CA SER A 10 11.97 -5.84 -11.48
C SER A 10 11.99 -4.52 -10.70
N ASP A 11 12.32 -3.40 -11.37
CA ASP A 11 12.24 -2.00 -10.86
C ASP A 11 10.78 -1.55 -10.63
N VAL A 12 9.92 -2.45 -10.16
CA VAL A 12 8.53 -2.16 -9.84
C VAL A 12 8.53 -1.28 -8.61
N LYS A 13 7.87 -0.12 -8.69
CA LYS A 13 7.59 0.72 -7.52
C LYS A 13 6.23 0.34 -6.98
N ILE A 14 6.17 -0.03 -5.70
CA ILE A 14 4.93 -0.48 -5.05
C ILE A 14 4.47 0.60 -4.06
N GLY A 15 3.23 1.04 -4.21
CA GLY A 15 2.50 1.82 -3.21
C GLY A 15 1.61 0.92 -2.36
N VAL A 16 1.72 1.03 -1.03
CA VAL A 16 0.88 0.29 -0.08
C VAL A 16 0.01 1.28 0.69
N TYR A 17 -1.30 1.07 0.63
CA TYR A 17 -2.28 1.95 1.26
C TYR A 17 -3.16 1.15 2.21
N ILE A 18 -3.12 1.49 3.49
CA ILE A 18 -3.81 0.73 4.53
C ILE A 18 -5.01 1.54 5.04
N CYS A 19 -6.20 0.95 4.91
CA CYS A 19 -7.46 1.56 5.31
C CYS A 19 -7.76 1.27 6.78
N HIS A 20 -8.23 2.28 7.53
CA HIS A 20 -8.74 2.05 8.89
C HIS A 20 -10.19 1.54 8.86
N CYS A 21 -10.92 1.86 7.79
CA CYS A 21 -12.35 1.58 7.59
C CYS A 21 -13.18 1.99 8.82
N GLY A 22 -12.93 3.21 9.32
CA GLY A 22 -13.45 3.65 10.62
C GLY A 22 -12.91 2.77 11.75
N ILE A 23 -13.77 1.93 12.31
CA ILE A 23 -13.40 0.95 13.34
C ILE A 23 -13.34 -0.49 12.83
N ASN A 24 -13.81 -0.77 11.61
CA ASN A 24 -13.93 -2.15 11.13
C ASN A 24 -12.56 -2.85 11.05
N ILE A 25 -11.51 -2.11 10.68
CA ILE A 25 -10.13 -2.63 10.64
C ILE A 25 -9.36 -2.13 11.87
N ALA A 26 -9.36 -0.82 12.11
CA ALA A 26 -8.53 -0.22 13.15
C ALA A 26 -8.89 -0.62 14.60
N HIS A 27 -10.07 -1.21 14.85
CA HIS A 27 -10.41 -1.75 16.17
C HIS A 27 -9.67 -3.06 16.49
N THR A 28 -9.26 -3.80 15.46
CA THR A 28 -8.67 -5.15 15.62
C THR A 28 -7.22 -5.19 15.17
N VAL A 29 -6.87 -4.44 14.13
CA VAL A 29 -5.55 -4.43 13.52
C VAL A 29 -4.84 -3.13 13.86
N ASP A 30 -3.59 -3.22 14.33
CA ASP A 30 -2.72 -2.06 14.45
C ASP A 30 -2.28 -1.61 13.05
N VAL A 31 -2.96 -0.58 12.54
CA VAL A 31 -2.69 -0.05 11.21
C VAL A 31 -1.28 0.57 11.13
N PHE A 32 -0.81 1.20 12.20
CA PHE A 32 0.52 1.83 12.21
C PHE A 32 1.63 0.78 12.19
N GLU A 33 1.49 -0.29 12.98
CA GLU A 33 2.43 -1.41 12.91
C GLU A 33 2.45 -2.05 11.52
N THR A 34 1.28 -2.18 10.88
CA THR A 34 1.17 -2.74 9.52
C THR A 34 1.86 -1.84 8.48
N ILE A 35 1.76 -0.51 8.62
CA ILE A 35 2.50 0.45 7.80
C ILE A 35 4.01 0.28 7.98
N GLU A 36 4.49 0.22 9.23
CA GLU A 36 5.92 0.06 9.53
C GLU A 36 6.49 -1.27 9.04
N PHE A 37 5.67 -2.32 9.03
CA PHE A 37 6.01 -3.59 8.39
C PHE A 37 6.11 -3.43 6.87
N ALA A 38 5.10 -2.85 6.22
CA ALA A 38 5.04 -2.69 4.78
C ALA A 38 6.24 -1.90 4.21
N LYS A 39 6.72 -0.88 4.92
CA LYS A 39 7.90 -0.08 4.56
C LYS A 39 9.17 -0.91 4.37
N LYS A 40 9.26 -2.08 5.02
CA LYS A 40 10.44 -2.95 5.00
C LYS A 40 10.39 -3.97 3.86
N LEU A 41 9.26 -4.08 3.16
CA LEU A 41 9.10 -5.02 2.06
C LEU A 41 9.88 -4.55 0.83
N PRO A 42 10.48 -5.48 0.06
CA PRO A 42 11.16 -5.13 -1.18
C PRO A 42 10.24 -4.31 -2.10
N ASN A 43 10.83 -3.32 -2.78
CA ASN A 43 10.17 -2.53 -3.82
C ASN A 43 9.02 -1.61 -3.37
N VAL A 44 8.68 -1.59 -2.07
CA VAL A 44 7.72 -0.63 -1.51
C VAL A 44 8.38 0.73 -1.36
N THR A 45 7.91 1.70 -2.13
CA THR A 45 8.45 3.08 -2.15
C THR A 45 7.50 4.09 -1.49
N VAL A 46 6.22 3.74 -1.36
CA VAL A 46 5.20 4.56 -0.72
C VAL A 46 4.40 3.68 0.23
N THR A 47 4.20 4.16 1.46
CA THR A 47 3.25 3.59 2.42
C THR A 47 2.43 4.71 3.03
N LYS A 48 1.10 4.61 2.99
CA LYS A 48 0.22 5.58 3.64
C LYS A 48 -0.95 4.86 4.31
N GLU A 49 -1.44 5.45 5.38
CA GLU A 49 -2.73 5.08 5.97
C GLU A 49 -3.75 6.19 5.75
N TYR A 50 -5.02 5.81 5.67
CA TYR A 50 -6.12 6.75 5.70
C TYR A 50 -7.40 6.10 6.23
N LYS A 51 -8.29 6.93 6.77
CA LYS A 51 -9.52 6.47 7.42
C LYS A 51 -10.43 5.69 6.47
N PHE A 52 -10.58 6.16 5.23
CA PHE A 52 -11.47 5.59 4.23
C PHE A 52 -10.82 5.65 2.85
N MET A 53 -9.94 4.70 2.53
CA MET A 53 -9.23 4.66 1.24
C MET A 53 -10.14 4.64 0.02
N CYS A 54 -11.40 4.18 0.16
CA CYS A 54 -12.38 4.16 -0.92
C CYS A 54 -13.11 5.50 -1.15
N SER A 55 -13.05 6.44 -0.20
CA SER A 55 -13.64 7.78 -0.37
C SER A 55 -12.89 8.60 -1.41
N ASP A 56 -13.50 9.66 -1.93
CA ASP A 56 -12.86 10.55 -2.92
C ASP A 56 -11.46 11.02 -2.47
N PRO A 57 -11.26 11.52 -1.22
CA PRO A 57 -9.91 11.86 -0.74
C PRO A 57 -8.95 10.67 -0.70
N GLY A 58 -9.46 9.46 -0.38
CA GLY A 58 -8.66 8.24 -0.36
C GLY A 58 -8.19 7.82 -1.76
N GLN A 59 -9.05 8.00 -2.77
CA GLN A 59 -8.73 7.71 -4.16
C GLN A 59 -7.74 8.75 -4.73
N GLU A 60 -7.91 10.03 -4.39
CA GLU A 60 -6.99 11.11 -4.77
C GLU A 60 -5.57 10.84 -4.25
N ILE A 61 -5.41 10.40 -3.00
CA ILE A 61 -4.11 10.03 -2.42
C ILE A 61 -3.37 9.01 -3.31
N ILE A 62 -4.07 7.99 -3.81
CA ILE A 62 -3.47 6.96 -4.67
C ILE A 62 -3.15 7.55 -6.04
N ALA A 63 -4.09 8.27 -6.65
CA ALA A 63 -3.92 8.84 -7.99
C ALA A 63 -2.76 9.84 -8.06
N ASP A 64 -2.60 10.67 -7.03
CA ASP A 64 -1.53 11.65 -6.92
C ASP A 64 -0.15 10.97 -6.81
N ASP A 65 -0.05 9.92 -5.99
CA ASP A 65 1.20 9.17 -5.81
C ASP A 65 1.59 8.40 -7.07
N VAL A 66 0.62 7.81 -7.77
CA VAL A 66 0.84 7.13 -9.06
C VAL A 66 1.31 8.12 -10.12
N SER A 67 0.78 9.34 -10.11
CA SER A 67 1.15 10.37 -11.09
C SER A 67 2.50 11.04 -10.79
N SER A 68 2.91 11.07 -9.51
CA SER A 68 4.12 11.76 -9.06
C SER A 68 5.34 10.85 -8.88
N GLY A 69 5.16 9.52 -8.93
CA GLY A 69 6.19 8.49 -8.67
C GLY A 69 6.87 7.94 -9.91
#